data_AF-A0AAN4NP74-F1
#
_entry.id   AF-A0AAN4NP74-F1
#
_cell.length_a   1.000
_cell.length_b   1.000
_cell.length_c   1.000
_cell.angle_alpha   90.00
_cell.angle_beta   90.00
_cell.angle_gamma   90.00
#
_symmetry.space_group_name_H-M   'P 1'
#
loop_
_entity.id
_entity.type
_entity.pdbx_description
1 polymer ?
#
loop_
_entity_poly.entity_id
_entity_poly.type
_entity_poly.pdbx_seq_one_letter_code
_entity_poly.pdbx_strand_id
1 'polypeptide(L)'
;MATLMEKDALLNGASQCIAFLSNIVDSCFSSQVQDSDDELSQLVSYRDNLYSTQAELVDFTQEKLRLQQVRKKYQREFNNTAHSENKASFDSIWQRLTNHDVTSQQSPIGFVLGGQPGAGKSALIELAKRETKNNIMIINGDDFRFLHPDFNYIYQTYGDDFVTHTAKFSGETVERAIERAIANKLNIVVEGTFRNAATPLQTLKKLKDAGYRTEVMIKTTSAALSWESTNG
;
A
#
# COMPACT_ATOMS: atom_id res chain seq x y z
N MET A 1 7.20 22.11 10.23
CA MET A 1 7.39 20.75 10.78
C MET A 1 6.88 19.80 9.73
N ALA A 2 7.65 18.77 9.38
CA ALA A 2 7.14 17.70 8.54
C ALA A 2 6.05 16.95 9.31
N THR A 3 4.85 16.81 8.75
CA THR A 3 3.74 16.16 9.47
C THR A 3 3.50 14.73 8.96
N LEU A 4 2.93 13.87 9.82
CA LEU A 4 2.50 12.54 9.37
C LEU A 4 1.41 12.65 8.28
N MET A 5 0.67 13.76 8.27
CA MET A 5 -0.28 14.10 7.20
C MET A 5 0.40 14.29 5.84
N GLU A 6 1.53 15.00 5.76
CA GLU A 6 2.28 15.14 4.50
C GLU A 6 2.79 13.78 4.00
N LYS A 7 3.15 12.89 4.92
CA LYS A 7 3.57 11.54 4.60
C LYS A 7 2.41 10.68 4.10
N ASP A 8 1.26 10.73 4.76
CA ASP A 8 0.05 10.04 4.32
C ASP A 8 -0.40 10.55 2.93
N ALA A 9 -0.25 11.85 2.66
CA ALA A 9 -0.50 12.42 1.34
C ALA A 9 0.47 11.90 0.27
N LEU A 10 1.76 11.73 0.60
CA LEU A 10 2.73 11.10 -0.31
C LEU A 10 2.44 9.62 -0.56
N LEU A 11 2.07 8.85 0.48
CA LEU A 11 1.66 7.44 0.34
C LEU A 11 0.44 7.32 -0.57
N ASN A 12 -0.61 8.12 -0.31
CA ASN A 12 -1.79 8.16 -1.18
C ASN A 12 -1.43 8.57 -2.62
N GLY A 13 -0.56 9.56 -2.78
CA GLY A 13 -0.09 10.02 -4.08
C GLY A 13 0.66 8.93 -4.85
N ALA A 14 1.54 8.17 -4.17
CA ALA A 14 2.26 7.04 -4.74
C ALA A 14 1.28 5.92 -5.14
N SER A 15 0.36 5.54 -4.26
CA SER A 15 -0.61 4.47 -4.51
C SER A 15 -1.58 4.82 -5.64
N GLN A 16 -1.95 6.09 -5.80
CA GLN A 16 -2.69 6.56 -6.99
C GLN A 16 -1.87 6.40 -8.28
N CYS A 17 -0.61 6.82 -8.29
CA CYS A 17 0.26 6.66 -9.46
C CYS A 17 0.47 5.19 -9.81
N ILE A 18 0.68 4.33 -8.82
CA ILE A 18 0.83 2.88 -8.99
C ILE A 18 -0.44 2.26 -9.58
N ALA A 19 -1.61 2.55 -9.01
CA ALA A 19 -2.88 2.01 -9.50
C ALA A 19 -3.15 2.43 -10.94
N PHE A 20 -2.86 3.68 -11.26
CA PHE A 20 -3.04 4.21 -12.58
C PHE A 20 -2.09 3.60 -13.62
N LEU A 21 -0.78 3.57 -13.34
CA LEU A 21 0.20 2.97 -14.25
C LEU A 21 -0.07 1.48 -14.44
N SER A 22 -0.54 0.78 -13.40
CA SER A 22 -0.96 -0.62 -13.52
C SER A 22 -2.05 -0.79 -14.58
N ASN A 23 -3.02 0.11 -14.66
CA ASN A 23 -4.06 0.06 -15.71
C ASN A 23 -3.49 0.35 -17.11
N ILE A 24 -2.53 1.28 -17.24
CA ILE A 24 -1.90 1.56 -18.54
C ILE A 24 -1.17 0.32 -19.04
N VAL A 25 -0.33 -0.28 -18.21
CA VAL A 25 0.47 -1.45 -18.60
C VAL A 25 -0.44 -2.60 -19.03
N ASP A 26 -1.58 -2.81 -18.36
CA ASP A 26 -2.56 -3.84 -18.77
C ASP A 26 -3.27 -3.52 -20.09
N SER A 27 -3.34 -2.25 -20.48
CA SER A 27 -4.05 -1.80 -21.69
C SER A 27 -3.18 -1.70 -22.95
N CYS A 28 -1.85 -1.70 -22.80
CA CYS A 28 -0.90 -1.42 -23.88
C CYS A 28 -0.14 -2.67 -24.36
N PHE A 29 -0.05 -2.87 -25.68
CA PHE A 29 0.66 -4.00 -26.33
C PHE A 29 1.97 -3.58 -27.06
N SER A 30 2.52 -2.38 -26.79
CA SER A 30 3.62 -1.79 -27.59
C SER A 30 4.90 -1.54 -26.77
N SER A 31 5.98 -1.10 -27.43
CA SER A 31 7.28 -0.79 -26.81
C SER A 31 7.26 0.29 -25.71
N GLN A 32 6.15 1.01 -25.53
CA GLN A 32 5.92 1.91 -24.38
C GLN A 32 5.64 1.15 -23.07
N VAL A 33 5.39 -0.16 -23.14
CA VAL A 33 5.16 -1.04 -21.97
C VAL A 33 6.40 -1.11 -21.08
N GLN A 34 7.60 -1.19 -21.66
CA GLN A 34 8.81 -1.43 -20.88
C GLN A 34 9.24 -0.22 -20.01
N ASP A 35 9.13 1.00 -20.54
CA ASP A 35 9.37 2.23 -19.74
C ASP A 35 8.30 2.42 -18.64
N SER A 36 7.08 1.94 -18.88
CA SER A 36 5.99 2.03 -17.89
C SER A 36 6.11 0.98 -16.79
N ASP A 37 6.61 -0.21 -17.10
CA ASP A 37 6.90 -1.28 -16.14
C ASP A 37 8.06 -0.92 -15.20
N ASP A 38 9.13 -0.32 -15.74
CA ASP A 38 10.27 0.15 -14.94
C ASP A 38 9.84 1.29 -13.99
N GLU A 39 9.07 2.26 -14.49
CA GLU A 39 8.53 3.37 -13.67
C GLU A 39 7.60 2.86 -12.57
N LEU A 40 6.74 1.88 -12.89
CA LEU A 40 5.84 1.25 -11.93
C LEU A 40 6.63 0.55 -10.81
N SER A 41 7.67 -0.21 -11.17
CA SER A 41 8.56 -0.89 -10.22
C SER A 41 9.27 0.13 -9.30
N GLN A 42 9.73 1.25 -9.86
CA GLN A 42 10.33 2.33 -9.09
C GLN A 42 9.35 3.02 -8.12
N LEU A 43 8.08 3.15 -8.50
CA LEU A 43 7.03 3.70 -7.63
C LEU A 43 6.66 2.75 -6.50
N VAL A 44 6.57 1.45 -6.79
CA VAL A 44 6.35 0.41 -5.77
C VAL A 44 7.50 0.40 -4.77
N SER A 45 8.74 0.38 -5.26
CA SER A 45 9.96 0.51 -4.43
C SER A 45 9.93 1.78 -3.57
N TYR A 46 9.53 2.90 -4.17
CA TYR A 46 9.43 4.19 -3.47
C TYR A 46 8.41 4.13 -2.33
N ARG A 47 7.19 3.65 -2.61
CA ARG A 47 6.13 3.48 -1.61
C ARG A 47 6.59 2.56 -0.47
N ASP A 48 7.22 1.43 -0.79
CA ASP A 48 7.68 0.44 0.19
C ASP A 48 8.82 0.95 1.08
N ASN A 49 9.64 1.85 0.54
CA ASN A 49 10.61 2.59 1.35
C ASN A 49 9.91 3.62 2.23
N LEU A 50 8.98 4.41 1.67
CA LEU A 50 8.24 5.42 2.40
C LEU A 50 7.49 4.86 3.60
N TYR A 51 6.94 3.65 3.52
CA TYR A 51 6.30 2.96 4.65
C TYR A 51 7.20 2.86 5.89
N SER A 52 8.49 2.57 5.68
CA SER A 52 9.48 2.41 6.76
C SER A 52 10.27 3.68 7.10
N THR A 53 10.24 4.72 6.27
CA THR A 53 11.01 5.96 6.50
C THR A 53 10.33 6.84 7.54
N GLN A 54 11.04 7.35 8.55
CA GLN A 54 10.48 8.33 9.48
C GLN A 54 10.15 9.64 8.76
N ALA A 55 9.06 10.32 9.13
CA ALA A 55 8.57 11.49 8.38
C ALA A 55 9.61 12.62 8.33
N GLU A 56 10.38 12.78 9.40
CA GLU A 56 11.45 13.77 9.54
C GLU A 56 12.62 13.55 8.57
N LEU A 57 12.74 12.35 8.00
CA LEU A 57 13.78 11.98 7.04
C LEU A 57 13.33 12.12 5.57
N VAL A 58 12.07 12.49 5.34
CA VAL A 58 11.51 12.60 3.98
C VAL A 58 11.65 14.03 3.47
N ASP A 59 12.24 14.20 2.28
CA ASP A 59 12.18 15.47 1.55
C ASP A 59 10.83 15.58 0.82
N PHE A 60 9.82 16.11 1.52
CA PHE A 60 8.47 16.25 0.96
C PHE A 60 8.41 17.11 -0.30
N THR A 61 9.32 18.08 -0.46
CA THR A 61 9.33 18.94 -1.64
C THR A 61 9.79 18.14 -2.86
N GLN A 62 10.92 17.43 -2.71
CA GLN A 62 11.46 16.59 -3.77
C GLN A 62 10.50 15.45 -4.12
N GLU A 63 9.97 14.74 -3.13
CA GLU A 63 9.10 13.59 -3.37
C GLU A 63 7.76 13.98 -3.99
N LYS A 64 7.21 15.13 -3.60
CA LYS A 64 6.01 15.67 -4.26
C LYS A 64 6.30 16.03 -5.73
N LEU A 65 7.44 16.66 -6.02
CA LEU A 65 7.85 16.96 -7.39
C LEU A 65 8.00 15.68 -8.22
N ARG A 66 8.57 14.61 -7.66
CA ARG A 66 8.68 13.30 -8.31
C ARG A 66 7.31 12.77 -8.73
N LEU A 67 6.35 12.72 -7.81
CA LEU A 67 4.99 12.23 -8.14
C LEU A 67 4.27 13.13 -9.16
N GLN A 68 4.49 14.45 -9.11
CA GLN A 68 3.97 15.38 -10.10
C GLN A 68 4.57 15.16 -11.49
N GLN A 69 5.87 14.84 -11.58
CA GLN A 69 6.53 14.52 -12.84
C GLN A 69 5.95 13.25 -13.47
N VAL A 70 5.70 12.20 -12.69
CA VAL A 70 5.01 10.99 -13.17
C VAL A 70 3.63 11.34 -13.71
N ARG A 71 2.82 12.08 -12.96
CA ARG A 71 1.48 12.51 -13.42
C ARG A 71 1.51 13.31 -14.71
N LYS A 72 2.52 14.18 -14.88
CA LYS A 72 2.72 14.97 -16.09
C LYS A 72 3.17 14.10 -17.27
N LYS A 73 4.05 13.12 -17.03
CA LYS A 73 4.56 12.17 -18.05
C LYS A 73 3.40 11.39 -18.68
N TYR A 74 2.45 10.93 -17.87
CA TYR A 74 1.31 10.09 -18.31
C TYR A 74 -0.04 10.83 -18.34
N GLN A 75 -0.02 12.16 -18.45
CA GLN A 75 -1.23 12.98 -18.30
C GLN A 75 -2.33 12.64 -19.32
N ARG A 76 -1.96 12.27 -20.55
CA ARG A 76 -2.92 11.95 -21.61
C ARG A 76 -3.69 10.67 -21.27
N GLU A 77 -2.98 9.67 -20.80
CA GLU A 77 -3.50 8.40 -20.36
C GLU A 77 -4.39 8.59 -19.12
N PHE A 78 -3.98 9.47 -18.18
CA PHE A 78 -4.74 9.83 -16.97
C PHE A 78 -6.09 10.44 -17.31
N ASN A 79 -6.13 11.31 -18.34
CA ASN A 79 -7.36 11.97 -18.75
C ASN A 79 -8.29 11.05 -19.55
N ASN A 80 -7.75 9.99 -20.19
CA ASN A 80 -8.52 9.08 -21.03
C ASN A 80 -9.06 7.85 -20.28
N THR A 81 -8.78 7.71 -18.97
CA THR A 81 -9.21 6.54 -18.17
C THR A 81 -10.67 6.58 -17.73
N ALA A 82 -11.50 7.40 -18.38
CA ALA A 82 -12.87 7.67 -17.93
C ALA A 82 -13.67 6.38 -17.72
N HIS A 83 -13.53 5.38 -18.59
CA HIS A 83 -14.11 4.03 -18.46
C HIS A 83 -13.18 2.99 -19.13
N SER A 84 -12.13 2.51 -18.46
CA SER A 84 -11.44 1.33 -19.01
C SER A 84 -12.30 0.09 -18.77
N GLU A 85 -12.81 -0.50 -19.86
CA GLU A 85 -13.47 -1.81 -19.82
C GLU A 85 -12.48 -2.92 -19.42
N ASN A 86 -11.19 -2.71 -19.68
CA ASN A 86 -10.10 -3.55 -19.19
C ASN A 86 -9.69 -3.10 -17.78
N LYS A 87 -10.21 -3.83 -16.79
CA LYS A 87 -9.86 -3.70 -15.37
C LYS A 87 -8.71 -4.66 -15.08
N ALA A 88 -7.61 -4.15 -14.51
CA ALA A 88 -6.46 -4.95 -14.12
C ALA A 88 -6.89 -6.15 -13.26
N SER A 89 -6.48 -7.36 -13.62
CA SER A 89 -6.76 -8.53 -12.80
C SER A 89 -5.96 -8.45 -11.49
N PHE A 90 -6.49 -9.04 -10.42
CA PHE A 90 -5.76 -9.13 -9.16
C PHE A 90 -4.37 -9.76 -9.34
N ASP A 91 -4.23 -10.73 -10.25
CA ASP A 91 -2.95 -11.36 -10.54
C ASP A 91 -1.95 -10.38 -11.18
N SER A 92 -2.39 -9.53 -12.10
CA SER A 92 -1.54 -8.49 -12.72
C SER A 92 -1.09 -7.46 -11.68
N ILE A 93 -2.04 -6.98 -10.88
CA ILE A 93 -1.80 -6.07 -9.76
C ILE A 93 -0.80 -6.69 -8.77
N TRP A 94 -1.01 -7.95 -8.37
CA TRP A 94 -0.16 -8.65 -7.42
C TRP A 94 1.30 -8.74 -7.88
N GLN A 95 1.54 -9.12 -9.14
CA GLN A 95 2.90 -9.24 -9.69
C GLN A 95 3.63 -7.90 -9.63
N ARG A 96 2.93 -6.81 -9.93
CA ARG A 96 3.51 -5.46 -9.98
C ARG A 96 3.70 -4.83 -8.60
N LEU A 97 2.74 -5.02 -7.70
CA LEU A 97 2.80 -4.45 -6.34
C LEU A 97 3.86 -5.08 -5.44
N THR A 98 4.40 -6.24 -5.79
CA THR A 98 5.38 -7.00 -4.97
C THR A 98 6.82 -6.82 -5.41
N ASN A 99 7.05 -6.04 -6.48
CA ASN A 99 8.36 -5.68 -7.05
C ASN A 99 9.32 -6.87 -7.31
N HIS A 100 8.83 -8.11 -7.33
CA HIS A 100 9.61 -9.36 -7.45
C HIS A 100 10.77 -9.57 -6.45
N ASP A 101 11.01 -8.64 -5.53
CA ASP A 101 12.12 -8.68 -4.57
C ASP A 101 11.81 -9.53 -3.33
N VAL A 102 10.52 -9.82 -3.08
CA VAL A 102 10.08 -10.65 -1.95
C VAL A 102 10.09 -12.13 -2.36
N THR A 103 10.81 -12.95 -1.60
CA THR A 103 11.06 -14.37 -1.92
C THR A 103 10.52 -15.31 -0.85
N SER A 104 10.05 -16.49 -1.29
CA SER A 104 9.53 -17.57 -0.43
C SER A 104 10.51 -17.93 0.68
N GLN A 105 9.99 -18.13 1.90
CA GLN A 105 10.75 -18.53 3.08
C GLN A 105 10.36 -19.94 3.55
N GLN A 106 11.31 -20.66 4.15
CA GLN A 106 11.02 -21.95 4.78
C GLN A 106 10.20 -21.80 6.06
N SER A 107 10.47 -20.75 6.83
CA SER A 107 9.78 -20.39 8.07
C SER A 107 9.33 -18.93 7.99
N PRO A 108 8.22 -18.64 7.27
CA PRO A 108 7.78 -17.26 7.06
C PRO A 108 7.25 -16.62 8.35
N ILE A 109 7.42 -15.31 8.45
CA ILE A 109 6.98 -14.49 9.57
C ILE A 109 5.83 -13.60 9.12
N GLY A 110 4.74 -13.61 9.88
CA GLY A 110 3.55 -12.80 9.63
C GLY A 110 3.36 -11.80 10.77
N PHE A 111 3.57 -10.53 10.47
CA PHE A 111 3.40 -9.43 11.41
C PHE A 111 2.03 -8.77 11.21
N VAL A 112 1.32 -8.52 12.30
CA VAL A 112 0.03 -7.81 12.28
C VAL A 112 0.19 -6.54 13.12
N LEU A 113 0.08 -5.38 12.47
CA LEU A 113 0.38 -4.09 13.08
C LEU A 113 -0.91 -3.42 13.56
N GLY A 114 -0.84 -2.84 14.76
CA GLY A 114 -1.91 -2.07 15.37
C GLY A 114 -1.45 -0.70 15.84
N GLY A 115 -2.35 0.27 15.77
CA GLY A 115 -2.11 1.62 16.27
C GLY A 115 -3.01 2.63 15.59
N GLN A 116 -3.40 3.64 16.34
CA GLN A 116 -4.15 4.78 15.83
C GLN A 116 -3.44 5.46 14.64
N PRO A 117 -4.18 6.09 13.72
CA PRO A 117 -3.59 6.97 12.70
C PRO A 117 -2.69 8.02 13.35
N GLY A 118 -1.54 8.31 12.75
CA GLY A 118 -0.57 9.24 13.33
C GLY A 118 0.28 8.67 14.48
N ALA A 119 0.18 7.39 14.83
CA ALA A 119 1.00 6.82 15.91
C ALA A 119 2.49 6.62 15.56
N GLY A 120 2.88 6.76 14.29
CA GLY A 120 4.24 6.48 13.83
C GLY A 120 4.51 4.98 13.65
N LYS A 121 3.55 4.24 13.07
CA LYS A 121 3.68 2.79 12.79
C LYS A 121 4.83 2.45 11.84
N SER A 122 5.37 3.42 11.11
CA SER A 122 6.53 3.26 10.22
C SER A 122 7.76 2.67 10.92
N ALA A 123 7.98 3.01 12.20
CA ALA A 123 9.05 2.39 12.98
C ALA A 123 8.84 0.88 13.19
N LEU A 124 7.58 0.42 13.29
CA LEU A 124 7.26 -1.01 13.39
C LEU A 124 7.51 -1.72 12.06
N ILE A 125 7.17 -1.08 10.93
CA ILE A 125 7.47 -1.60 9.59
C ILE A 125 8.99 -1.68 9.40
N GLU A 126 9.74 -0.68 9.85
CA GLU A 126 11.21 -0.69 9.82
C GLU A 126 11.79 -1.86 10.62
N LEU A 127 11.26 -2.12 11.83
CA LEU A 127 11.66 -3.29 12.64
C LEU A 127 11.38 -4.61 11.91
N ALA A 128 10.19 -4.77 11.33
CA ALA A 128 9.83 -5.96 10.57
C ALA A 128 10.76 -6.16 9.36
N LYS A 129 11.09 -5.08 8.62
CA LYS A 129 12.06 -5.12 7.51
C LYS A 129 13.44 -5.54 7.99
N ARG A 130 13.93 -5.01 9.12
CA ARG A 130 15.24 -5.41 9.67
C ARG A 130 15.28 -6.90 10.03
N GLU A 131 14.25 -7.39 10.70
CA GLU A 131 14.15 -8.79 11.12
C GLU A 131 14.11 -9.76 9.93
N THR A 132 13.45 -9.35 8.85
CA THR A 132 13.32 -10.11 7.61
C THR A 132 14.40 -9.80 6.57
N LYS A 133 15.41 -8.99 6.92
CA LYS A 133 16.48 -8.55 6.00
C LYS A 133 15.95 -7.92 4.71
N ASN A 134 14.93 -7.09 4.83
CA ASN A 134 14.15 -6.45 3.76
C ASN A 134 13.35 -7.40 2.87
N ASN A 135 13.34 -8.71 3.14
CA ASN A 135 12.54 -9.68 2.41
C ASN A 135 11.14 -9.79 3.03
N ILE A 136 10.31 -8.78 2.84
CA ILE A 136 8.96 -8.71 3.40
C ILE A 136 8.02 -7.90 2.53
N MET A 137 6.79 -8.39 2.39
CA MET A 137 5.72 -7.68 1.72
C MET A 137 4.89 -6.87 2.71
N ILE A 138 4.58 -5.61 2.37
CA ILE A 138 3.70 -4.75 3.14
C ILE A 138 2.30 -4.82 2.51
N ILE A 139 1.30 -5.19 3.30
CA ILE A 139 -0.11 -5.25 2.91
C ILE A 139 -0.84 -4.14 3.65
N ASN A 140 -1.19 -3.08 2.92
CA ASN A 140 -1.99 -1.96 3.42
C ASN A 140 -3.28 -1.84 2.60
N GLY A 141 -4.42 -1.88 3.28
CA GLY A 141 -5.73 -1.77 2.63
C GLY A 141 -5.98 -0.42 1.98
N ASP A 142 -5.36 0.66 2.46
CA ASP A 142 -5.58 2.00 1.90
C ASP A 142 -5.01 2.14 0.49
N ASP A 143 -3.93 1.42 0.16
CA ASP A 143 -3.39 1.35 -1.20
C ASP A 143 -4.39 0.75 -2.19
N PHE A 144 -5.10 -0.29 -1.76
CA PHE A 144 -6.00 -1.03 -2.64
C PHE A 144 -7.25 -0.24 -3.01
N ARG A 145 -7.58 0.84 -2.30
CA ARG A 145 -8.74 1.67 -2.64
C ARG A 145 -8.63 2.27 -4.03
N PHE A 146 -7.41 2.68 -4.41
CA PHE A 146 -7.13 3.30 -5.71
C PHE A 146 -7.20 2.30 -6.88
N LEU A 147 -7.17 1.00 -6.57
CA LEU A 147 -7.39 -0.08 -7.53
C LEU A 147 -8.86 -0.42 -7.72
N HIS A 148 -9.77 0.27 -7.00
CA HIS A 148 -11.19 0.05 -7.19
C HIS A 148 -11.57 0.31 -8.66
N PRO A 149 -12.25 -0.62 -9.32
CA PRO A 149 -12.46 -0.49 -10.76
C PRO A 149 -13.28 0.75 -11.18
N ASP A 150 -14.14 1.22 -10.27
CA ASP A 150 -14.93 2.44 -10.46
C ASP A 150 -14.42 3.61 -9.59
N PHE A 151 -13.13 3.60 -9.20
CA PHE A 151 -12.54 4.60 -8.29
C PHE A 151 -12.79 6.04 -8.77
N ASN A 152 -12.58 6.31 -10.06
CA ASN A 152 -12.79 7.65 -10.63
C ASN A 152 -14.23 8.14 -10.45
N TYR A 153 -15.22 7.28 -10.71
CA TYR A 153 -16.63 7.61 -10.52
C TYR A 153 -16.95 7.84 -9.04
N ILE A 154 -16.46 6.96 -8.16
CA ILE A 154 -16.64 7.09 -6.71
C ILE A 154 -16.06 8.41 -6.22
N TYR A 155 -14.83 8.73 -6.60
CA TYR A 155 -14.16 9.95 -6.15
C TYR A 155 -14.84 11.21 -6.69
N GLN A 156 -15.27 11.22 -7.96
CA GLN A 156 -16.05 12.33 -8.54
C GLN A 156 -17.39 12.54 -7.84
N THR A 157 -18.02 11.47 -7.36
CA THR A 157 -19.35 11.51 -6.73
C THR A 157 -19.27 11.86 -5.25
N TYR A 158 -18.28 11.32 -4.53
CA TYR A 158 -18.23 11.34 -3.06
C TYR A 158 -17.02 12.08 -2.49
N GLY A 159 -16.05 12.51 -3.30
CA GLY A 159 -14.84 13.17 -2.83
C GLY A 159 -14.11 12.30 -1.78
N ASP A 160 -13.72 12.91 -0.66
CA ASP A 160 -13.02 12.24 0.44
C ASP A 160 -13.82 11.09 1.10
N ASP A 161 -15.14 11.06 0.95
CA ASP A 161 -15.98 9.95 1.43
C ASP A 161 -15.78 8.65 0.62
N PHE A 162 -14.96 8.67 -0.45
CA PHE A 162 -14.58 7.47 -1.21
C PHE A 162 -14.07 6.32 -0.32
N VAL A 163 -13.47 6.64 0.83
CA VAL A 163 -12.97 5.67 1.81
C VAL A 163 -14.09 4.74 2.28
N THR A 164 -15.31 5.25 2.48
CA THR A 164 -16.48 4.46 2.87
C THR A 164 -16.95 3.57 1.72
N HIS A 165 -16.99 4.11 0.50
CA HIS A 165 -17.47 3.41 -0.69
C HIS A 165 -16.50 2.34 -1.20
N THR A 166 -15.20 2.47 -0.91
CA THR A 166 -14.16 1.51 -1.30
C THR A 166 -13.82 0.49 -0.21
N ALA A 167 -14.40 0.62 0.99
CA ALA A 167 -14.03 -0.19 2.15
C ALA A 167 -14.18 -1.71 1.93
N LYS A 168 -15.28 -2.13 1.30
CA LYS A 168 -15.51 -3.55 1.00
C LYS A 168 -14.47 -4.12 0.04
N PHE A 169 -14.23 -3.41 -1.06
CA PHE A 169 -13.24 -3.81 -2.07
C PHE A 169 -11.83 -3.89 -1.48
N SER A 170 -11.44 -2.86 -0.71
CA SER A 170 -10.15 -2.82 -0.02
C SER A 170 -9.99 -4.03 0.91
N GLY A 171 -10.99 -4.33 1.75
CA GLY A 171 -10.96 -5.48 2.66
C GLY A 171 -10.88 -6.83 1.95
N GLU A 172 -11.66 -7.02 0.88
CA GLU A 172 -11.59 -8.25 0.06
C GLU A 172 -10.23 -8.39 -0.64
N THR A 173 -9.61 -7.28 -1.05
CA THR A 173 -8.29 -7.27 -1.70
C THR A 173 -7.17 -7.57 -0.70
N VAL A 174 -7.25 -7.05 0.53
CA VAL A 174 -6.35 -7.43 1.64
C VAL A 174 -6.41 -8.93 1.89
N GLU A 175 -7.62 -9.50 1.96
CA GLU A 175 -7.79 -10.93 2.21
C GLU A 175 -7.15 -11.78 1.10
N ARG A 176 -7.40 -11.44 -0.17
CA ARG A 176 -6.74 -12.11 -1.31
C ARG A 176 -5.22 -11.97 -1.27
N ALA A 177 -4.70 -10.81 -0.88
CA ALA A 177 -3.26 -10.57 -0.75
C ALA A 177 -2.64 -11.45 0.35
N ILE A 178 -3.31 -11.62 1.49
CA ILE A 178 -2.87 -12.50 2.57
C ILE A 178 -2.86 -13.97 2.10
N GLU A 179 -3.93 -14.42 1.45
CA GLU A 179 -4.04 -15.80 0.94
C GLU A 179 -2.96 -16.10 -0.12
N ARG A 180 -2.70 -15.14 -1.01
CA ARG A 180 -1.64 -15.26 -2.01
C ARG A 180 -0.26 -15.27 -1.37
N ALA A 181 -0.01 -14.45 -0.35
CA ALA A 181 1.26 -14.46 0.38
C ALA A 181 1.50 -15.79 1.10
N ILE A 182 0.46 -16.34 1.73
CA ILE A 182 0.49 -17.67 2.37
C ILE A 182 0.84 -18.76 1.36
N ALA A 183 0.18 -18.77 0.20
CA ALA A 183 0.45 -19.75 -0.85
C ALA A 183 1.90 -19.69 -1.35
N ASN A 184 2.52 -18.51 -1.32
CA ASN A 184 3.90 -18.28 -1.73
C ASN A 184 4.91 -18.29 -0.57
N LYS A 185 4.47 -18.55 0.67
CA LYS A 185 5.28 -18.54 1.90
C LYS A 185 6.14 -17.27 2.06
N LEU A 186 5.55 -16.10 1.76
CA LEU A 186 6.25 -14.82 1.89
C LEU A 186 6.19 -14.33 3.34
N ASN A 187 7.23 -13.63 3.80
CA ASN A 187 7.09 -12.81 5.00
C ASN A 187 6.13 -11.66 4.70
N ILE A 188 5.23 -11.33 5.62
CA ILE A 188 4.26 -10.25 5.44
C ILE A 188 4.11 -9.37 6.67
N VAL A 189 3.86 -8.08 6.43
CA VAL A 189 3.30 -7.14 7.39
C VAL A 189 1.90 -6.77 6.93
N VAL A 190 0.89 -6.97 7.78
CA VAL A 190 -0.48 -6.50 7.55
C VAL A 190 -0.71 -5.25 8.38
N GLU A 191 -0.90 -4.11 7.73
CA GLU A 191 -1.22 -2.86 8.41
C GLU A 191 -2.69 -2.82 8.82
N GLY A 192 -2.94 -2.45 10.08
CA GLY A 192 -4.28 -2.20 10.59
C GLY A 192 -4.30 -1.18 11.72
N THR A 193 -5.52 -0.82 12.12
CA THR A 193 -5.77 0.14 13.21
C THR A 193 -6.32 -0.52 14.48
N PHE A 194 -6.57 -1.84 14.46
CA PHE A 194 -7.16 -2.62 15.56
C PHE A 194 -8.45 -2.01 16.15
N ARG A 195 -9.25 -1.33 15.31
CA ARG A 195 -10.57 -0.79 15.71
C ARG A 195 -11.50 -1.86 16.30
N ASN A 196 -11.32 -3.12 15.89
CA ASN A 196 -11.89 -4.29 16.55
C ASN A 196 -10.79 -5.35 16.71
N ALA A 197 -10.94 -6.23 17.69
CA ALA A 197 -10.01 -7.34 17.92
C ALA A 197 -10.26 -8.53 16.99
N ALA A 198 -11.47 -8.69 16.45
CA ALA A 198 -11.86 -9.87 15.67
C ALA A 198 -11.03 -10.02 14.40
N THR A 199 -10.87 -8.94 13.63
CA THR A 199 -10.11 -8.93 12.37
C THR A 199 -8.64 -9.34 12.56
N PRO A 200 -7.83 -8.67 13.42
CA PRO A 200 -6.43 -9.07 13.59
C PRO A 200 -6.28 -10.48 14.18
N LEU A 201 -7.18 -10.91 15.08
CA LEU A 201 -7.16 -12.28 15.60
C LEU A 201 -7.43 -13.32 14.52
N GLN A 202 -8.36 -13.05 13.59
CA GLN A 202 -8.63 -13.93 12.45
C GLN A 202 -7.43 -14.00 11.51
N THR A 203 -6.78 -12.87 11.21
CA THR A 203 -5.54 -12.84 10.41
C THR A 203 -4.43 -13.65 11.07
N LEU A 204 -4.18 -13.44 12.37
CA LEU A 204 -3.16 -14.19 13.12
C LEU A 204 -3.46 -15.69 13.14
N LYS A 205 -4.72 -16.08 13.34
CA LYS A 205 -5.14 -17.48 13.29
C LYS A 205 -4.87 -18.08 11.90
N LYS A 206 -5.28 -17.40 10.83
CA LYS A 206 -5.06 -17.83 9.45
C LYS A 206 -3.57 -18.06 9.16
N LEU A 207 -2.71 -17.14 9.60
CA LEU A 207 -1.25 -17.26 9.43
C LEU A 207 -0.67 -18.42 10.24
N LYS A 208 -1.08 -18.56 11.50
CA LYS A 208 -0.62 -19.65 12.37
C LYS A 208 -1.04 -21.02 11.83
N ASP A 209 -2.27 -21.15 11.36
CA ASP A 209 -2.78 -22.38 10.74
C ASP A 209 -2.03 -22.73 9.45
N ALA A 210 -1.48 -21.72 8.75
CA ALA A 210 -0.58 -21.87 7.61
C ALA A 210 0.92 -22.10 7.98
N GLY A 211 1.25 -22.24 9.27
CA GLY A 211 2.61 -22.54 9.73
C GLY A 211 3.53 -21.33 9.89
N TYR A 212 2.99 -20.11 9.89
CA TYR A 212 3.79 -18.89 10.09
C TYR A 212 4.18 -18.72 11.56
N ARG A 213 5.37 -18.15 11.79
CA ARG A 213 5.62 -17.43 13.05
C ARG A 213 4.79 -16.15 13.02
N THR A 214 3.94 -15.94 14.02
CA THR A 214 3.04 -14.78 14.05
C THR A 214 3.46 -13.80 15.12
N GLU A 215 3.45 -12.51 14.77
CA GLU A 215 3.84 -11.42 15.67
C GLU A 215 2.84 -10.29 15.60
N VAL A 216 2.58 -9.69 16.76
CA VAL A 216 1.70 -8.52 16.87
C VAL A 216 2.54 -7.35 17.34
N MET A 217 2.55 -6.27 16.55
CA MET A 217 3.28 -5.05 16.88
C MET A 217 2.30 -3.91 17.07
N ILE A 218 2.32 -3.28 18.24
CA ILE A 218 1.40 -2.20 18.58
C ILE A 218 2.19 -0.94 18.87
N LYS A 219 1.81 0.16 18.20
CA LYS A 219 2.34 1.49 18.49
C LYS A 219 1.24 2.34 19.11
N THR A 220 1.51 2.84 20.31
CA THR A 220 0.63 3.76 21.03
C THR A 220 1.31 5.12 21.17
N THR A 221 0.55 6.19 21.03
CA THR A 221 0.95 7.56 21.37
C THR A 221 -0.24 8.25 22.05
N SER A 222 -0.02 9.41 22.68
CA SER A 222 -1.14 10.16 23.25
C SER A 222 -2.10 10.64 22.15
N ALA A 223 -3.40 10.69 22.43
CA ALA A 223 -4.40 11.13 21.44
C ALA A 223 -4.10 12.54 20.91
N ALA A 224 -3.63 13.44 21.79
CA ALA A 224 -3.23 14.80 21.44
C ALA A 224 -2.06 14.83 20.45
N LEU A 225 -0.98 14.07 20.73
CA LEU A 225 0.18 14.00 19.84
C LEU A 225 -0.16 13.33 18.50
N SER A 226 -1.01 12.31 18.52
CA SER A 226 -1.52 11.68 17.29
C SER A 226 -2.29 12.68 16.43
N TRP A 227 -3.19 13.44 17.06
CA TRP A 227 -4.06 14.39 16.39
C TRP A 227 -3.28 15.57 15.82
N GLU A 228 -2.32 16.10 16.58
CA GLU A 228 -1.40 17.14 16.13
C GLU A 228 -0.55 16.66 14.95
N SER A 229 -0.10 15.40 14.96
CA SER A 229 0.68 14.85 13.86
C SER A 229 -0.13 14.63 12.57
N THR A 230 -1.46 14.49 12.67
CA THR A 230 -2.37 14.28 11.52
C THR A 230 -3.13 15.53 11.07
N ASN A 231 -3.24 16.56 11.92
CA ASN A 231 -4.08 17.75 11.65
C ASN A 231 -3.38 19.09 11.93
N GLY A 232 -2.14 19.07 12.42
CA GLY A 232 -1.32 20.25 12.70
C GLY A 232 -0.55 20.78 11.50
#